data_AF-A0A8W8J531-F1
#
_entry.id   AF-A0A8W8J531-F1
#
_cell.length_a   1.000
_cell.length_b   1.000
_cell.length_c   1.000
_cell.angle_alpha   90.00
_cell.angle_beta   90.00
_cell.angle_gamma   90.00
#
_symmetry.space_group_name_H-M   'P 1'
#
loop_
_entity.id
_entity.type
_entity.pdbx_description
1 polymer ?
#
loop_
_entity_poly.entity_id
_entity_poly.type
_entity_poly.pdbx_seq_one_letter_code
_entity_poly.pdbx_strand_id
1 'polypeptide(L)'
;DEVFQKYKHYEGDEIATPEPTHRVIYVSSTRVDAVLTKAFGIARAKIEEKLITQNCLVNGKHLKKKSYQAKVGDCIDLIKEKAGSHNTVQRIRVLDIVGGKSRSGNTKVILRLWKKAFPVEIS
;
A
#
# COMPACT_ATOMS: atom_id res chain seq x y z
N ASP A 1 -4.02 20.65 7.78
CA ASP A 1 -3.59 20.17 6.46
C ASP A 1 -4.83 19.65 5.73
N GLU A 2 -5.26 20.35 4.68
CA GLU A 2 -6.54 20.15 3.98
C GLU A 2 -6.70 18.72 3.43
N VAL A 3 -5.59 18.08 3.05
CA VAL A 3 -5.60 16.68 2.60
C VAL A 3 -6.08 15.74 3.71
N PHE A 4 -5.62 15.96 4.94
CA PHE A 4 -6.01 15.12 6.08
C PHE A 4 -7.48 15.31 6.45
N GLN A 5 -8.02 16.52 6.28
CA GLN A 5 -9.45 16.77 6.49
C GLN A 5 -10.30 16.09 5.42
N LYS A 6 -9.87 16.14 4.15
CA LYS A 6 -10.57 15.49 3.03
C LYS A 6 -10.65 13.96 3.19
N TYR A 7 -9.60 13.32 3.70
CA TYR A 7 -9.53 11.85 3.84
C TYR A 7 -9.54 11.36 5.29
N LYS A 8 -10.15 12.11 6.21
CA LYS A 8 -10.15 11.77 7.64
C LYS A 8 -10.74 10.37 7.90
N HIS A 9 -11.77 9.99 7.17
CA HIS A 9 -12.44 8.69 7.25
C HIS A 9 -12.60 8.09 5.84
N TYR A 10 -12.24 6.83 5.67
CA TYR A 10 -12.53 6.06 4.45
C TYR A 10 -13.25 4.78 4.88
N GLU A 11 -14.34 4.45 4.20
CA GLU A 11 -15.16 3.27 4.48
C GLU A 11 -14.31 1.99 4.46
N GLY A 12 -14.35 1.21 5.56
CA GLY A 12 -13.53 0.00 5.74
C GLY A 12 -12.18 0.20 6.44
N ASP A 13 -11.82 1.42 6.85
CA ASP A 13 -10.62 1.65 7.67
C ASP A 13 -10.77 1.15 9.12
N GLU A 14 -12.01 0.99 9.59
CA GLU A 14 -12.37 0.43 10.90
C GLU A 14 -11.96 -1.05 11.09
N ILE A 15 -11.70 -1.75 9.98
CA ILE A 15 -11.32 -3.17 9.96
C ILE A 15 -9.82 -3.35 10.26
N ALA A 16 -9.01 -2.29 10.19
CA ALA A 16 -7.55 -2.38 10.36
C ALA A 16 -7.10 -2.01 11.78
N THR A 17 -6.35 -2.91 12.43
CA THR A 17 -5.90 -2.79 13.84
C THR A 17 -4.39 -2.55 13.95
N PRO A 18 -3.85 -1.43 13.44
CA PRO A 18 -3.48 -0.30 14.33
C PRO A 18 -3.82 1.09 13.75
N GLU A 19 -3.58 2.18 14.49
CA GLU A 19 -3.82 3.55 13.98
C GLU A 19 -3.03 3.82 12.68
N PRO A 20 -3.72 4.10 11.56
CA PRO A 20 -3.03 4.44 10.33
C PRO A 20 -2.47 5.86 10.37
N THR A 21 -1.46 6.10 9.53
CA THR A 21 -0.97 7.45 9.23
C THR A 21 -1.29 7.80 7.80
N HIS A 22 -1.69 9.04 7.51
CA HIS A 22 -1.72 9.51 6.11
C HIS A 22 -0.31 9.86 5.66
N ARG A 23 -0.01 9.47 4.41
CA ARG A 23 1.27 9.71 3.77
C ARG A 23 1.05 10.25 2.38
N VAL A 24 1.83 11.26 2.01
CA VAL A 24 1.95 11.73 0.64
C VAL A 24 3.28 11.23 0.11
N ILE A 25 3.26 10.50 -1.00
CA ILE A 25 4.46 10.03 -1.68
C ILE A 25 4.48 10.53 -3.13
N TYR A 26 5.69 10.64 -3.68
CA TYR A 26 5.91 10.99 -5.08
C TYR A 26 6.62 9.82 -5.76
N VAL A 27 6.00 9.28 -6.80
CA VAL A 27 6.45 8.09 -7.52
C VAL A 27 6.50 8.36 -9.01
N SER A 28 7.47 7.76 -9.71
CA SER A 28 7.59 7.87 -11.17
C SER A 28 6.48 7.11 -11.91
N SER A 29 5.88 6.12 -11.25
CA SER A 29 4.68 5.41 -11.72
C SER A 29 3.90 4.85 -10.53
N THR A 30 2.62 4.56 -10.72
CA THR A 30 1.75 3.97 -9.70
C THR A 30 1.92 2.45 -9.58
N ARG A 31 2.98 1.88 -10.18
CA ARG A 31 3.29 0.46 -10.01
C ARG A 31 3.45 0.09 -8.54
N VAL A 32 2.95 -1.07 -8.16
CA VAL A 32 2.96 -1.56 -6.77
C VAL A 32 4.37 -1.56 -6.18
N ASP A 33 5.38 -1.98 -6.95
CA ASP A 33 6.78 -1.96 -6.50
C ASP A 33 7.27 -0.55 -6.09
N ALA A 34 7.01 0.46 -6.91
CA ALA A 34 7.40 1.85 -6.68
C ALA A 34 6.62 2.46 -5.51
N VAL A 35 5.32 2.20 -5.44
CA VAL A 35 4.44 2.67 -4.36
C VAL A 35 4.89 2.07 -3.01
N LEU A 36 5.08 0.75 -2.93
CA LEU A 36 5.51 0.07 -1.70
C LEU A 36 6.91 0.52 -1.25
N THR A 37 7.85 0.69 -2.19
CA THR A 37 9.21 1.19 -1.92
C THR A 37 9.14 2.54 -1.20
N LYS A 38 8.37 3.50 -1.74
CA LYS A 38 8.25 4.84 -1.15
C LYS A 38 7.40 4.87 0.12
N ALA A 39 6.35 4.06 0.19
CA ALA A 39 5.45 4.04 1.34
C ALA A 39 6.11 3.44 2.60
N PHE A 40 6.84 2.32 2.43
CA PHE A 40 7.47 1.63 3.55
C PHE A 40 8.93 2.03 3.79
N GLY A 41 9.56 2.74 2.85
CA GLY A 41 10.99 3.06 2.92
C GLY A 41 11.89 1.83 2.78
N ILE A 42 11.42 0.79 2.10
CA ILE A 42 12.15 -0.46 1.88
C ILE A 42 12.83 -0.38 0.51
N ALA A 43 14.08 -0.85 0.42
CA ALA A 43 14.81 -0.90 -0.85
C ALA A 43 14.03 -1.67 -1.93
N ARG A 44 14.05 -1.16 -3.16
CA ARG A 44 13.30 -1.73 -4.29
C ARG A 44 13.57 -3.22 -4.51
N ALA A 45 14.82 -3.66 -4.39
CA ALA A 45 15.20 -5.06 -4.53
C ALA A 45 14.47 -5.97 -3.51
N LYS A 46 14.34 -5.54 -2.26
CA LYS A 46 13.60 -6.28 -1.21
C LYS A 46 12.10 -6.31 -1.48
N ILE A 47 11.54 -5.24 -2.06
CA ILE A 47 10.14 -5.24 -2.49
C ILE A 47 9.95 -6.23 -3.64
N GLU A 48 10.81 -6.21 -4.66
CA GLU A 48 10.74 -7.12 -5.80
C GLU A 48 10.85 -8.60 -5.37
N GLU A 49 11.75 -8.92 -4.45
CA GLU A 49 11.86 -10.25 -3.82
C GLU A 49 10.53 -10.66 -3.14
N LYS A 50 9.90 -9.76 -2.38
CA LYS A 50 8.58 -10.02 -1.76
C LYS A 50 7.47 -10.22 -2.77
N LEU A 51 7.49 -9.48 -3.89
CA LEU A 51 6.52 -9.68 -4.98
C LEU A 51 6.73 -11.02 -5.69
N ILE A 52 7.98 -11.46 -5.87
CA ILE A 52 8.33 -12.76 -6.46
C ILE A 52 7.84 -13.91 -5.57
N THR A 53 8.07 -13.80 -4.27
CA THR A 53 7.73 -14.84 -3.27
C THR A 53 6.24 -14.84 -2.87
N GLN A 54 5.39 -14.16 -3.65
CA GLN A 54 3.95 -14.01 -3.42
C GLN A 54 3.58 -13.48 -2.02
N ASN A 55 4.45 -12.69 -1.41
CA ASN A 55 4.25 -12.06 -0.11
C ASN A 55 3.55 -10.70 -0.22
N CYS A 56 2.72 -10.52 -1.24
CA CYS A 56 1.95 -9.31 -1.49
C CYS A 56 0.53 -9.66 -1.91
N LEU A 57 -0.45 -9.05 -1.24
CA LEU A 57 -1.86 -9.14 -1.59
C LEU A 57 -2.34 -7.77 -2.09
N VAL A 58 -3.21 -7.78 -3.09
CA VAL A 58 -3.98 -6.60 -3.51
C VAL A 58 -5.45 -6.97 -3.36
N ASN A 59 -6.17 -6.20 -2.55
CA ASN A 59 -7.57 -6.43 -2.22
C ASN A 59 -7.81 -7.87 -1.74
N GLY A 60 -6.94 -8.35 -0.83
CA GLY A 60 -7.00 -9.70 -0.26
C GLY A 60 -6.48 -10.83 -1.15
N LYS A 61 -6.14 -10.58 -2.43
CA LYS A 61 -5.71 -11.63 -3.38
C LYS A 61 -4.23 -11.51 -3.71
N HIS A 62 -3.54 -12.65 -3.84
CA HIS A 62 -2.14 -12.65 -4.27
C HIS A 62 -1.94 -11.86 -5.57
N LEU A 63 -0.92 -11.00 -5.57
CA LEU A 63 -0.57 -10.20 -6.73
C LEU A 63 -0.17 -11.10 -7.92
N LYS A 64 -1.04 -11.19 -8.93
CA LYS A 64 -0.80 -12.04 -10.11
C LYS A 64 0.21 -11.47 -11.10
N LYS A 65 0.28 -10.14 -11.22
CA LYS A 65 1.14 -9.44 -12.20
C LYS A 65 2.01 -8.42 -11.48
N LYS A 66 3.34 -8.58 -11.57
CA LYS A 66 4.32 -7.64 -10.97
C LYS A 66 4.20 -6.21 -11.51
N SER A 67 3.69 -6.06 -12.73
CA SER A 67 3.46 -4.77 -13.40
C SER A 67 2.14 -4.09 -13.02
N TYR A 68 1.41 -4.62 -12.04
CA TYR A 68 0.16 -4.02 -11.60
C TYR A 68 0.36 -2.56 -11.16
N GLN A 69 -0.51 -1.69 -11.65
CA GLN A 69 -0.57 -0.29 -11.25
C GLN A 69 -1.67 -0.15 -10.20
N ALA A 70 -1.27 0.37 -9.04
CA ALA A 70 -2.18 0.66 -7.95
C ALA A 70 -3.21 1.70 -8.38
N LYS A 71 -4.45 1.50 -7.93
CA LYS A 71 -5.61 2.34 -8.20
C LYS A 71 -6.14 2.92 -6.91
N VAL A 72 -6.86 4.04 -7.01
CA VAL A 72 -7.60 4.59 -5.87
C VAL A 72 -8.54 3.53 -5.31
N GLY A 73 -8.53 3.36 -4.00
CA GLY A 73 -9.29 2.35 -3.27
C GLY A 73 -8.54 1.04 -3.00
N ASP A 74 -7.45 0.74 -3.72
CA ASP A 74 -6.72 -0.51 -3.50
C ASP A 74 -6.14 -0.61 -2.09
N CYS A 75 -6.39 -1.74 -1.44
CA CYS A 75 -5.73 -2.18 -0.22
C CYS A 75 -4.60 -3.13 -0.59
N ILE A 76 -3.35 -2.73 -0.33
CA ILE A 76 -2.16 -3.51 -0.67
C ILE A 76 -1.48 -3.94 0.62
N ASP A 77 -1.39 -5.26 0.81
CA ASP A 77 -0.81 -5.88 1.99
C ASP A 77 0.53 -6.51 1.67
N LEU A 78 1.52 -6.19 2.51
CA LEU A 78 2.83 -6.83 2.51
C LEU A 78 2.88 -7.85 3.64
N ILE A 79 2.95 -9.13 3.28
CA ILE A 79 3.05 -10.23 4.24
C ILE A 79 4.44 -10.19 4.89
N LYS A 80 4.43 -10.13 6.23
CA LYS A 80 5.62 -10.27 7.09
C LYS A 80 5.83 -11.70 7.52
N GLU A 81 4.73 -12.37 7.87
CA GLU A 81 4.73 -13.73 8.38
C GLU A 81 3.45 -14.43 7.93
N LYS A 82 3.56 -15.73 7.62
CA LYS A 82 2.43 -16.61 7.30
C LYS A 82 2.25 -17.56 8.48
N ALA A 83 1.07 -17.57 9.08
CA ALA A 83 0.79 -18.33 10.28
C ALA A 83 -0.53 -19.08 10.14
N GLY A 84 -0.52 -20.27 9.51
CA GLY A 84 -1.66 -21.21 9.47
C GLY A 84 -2.99 -20.59 9.01
N SER A 85 -3.77 -20.09 9.96
CA SER A 85 -5.05 -19.41 9.75
C SER A 85 -4.95 -17.92 9.41
N HIS A 86 -3.84 -17.26 9.73
CA HIS A 86 -3.66 -15.82 9.57
C HIS A 86 -2.35 -15.45 8.87
N ASN A 87 -2.32 -14.29 8.23
CA ASN A 87 -1.10 -13.62 7.83
C ASN A 87 -0.87 -12.38 8.68
N THR A 88 0.36 -12.12 9.09
CA THR A 88 0.74 -10.83 9.68
C THR A 88 1.18 -9.90 8.56
N VAL A 89 0.48 -8.77 8.39
CA VAL A 89 0.69 -7.86 7.25
C VAL A 89 0.95 -6.42 7.68
N GLN A 90 1.72 -5.70 6.86
CA GLN A 90 1.66 -4.24 6.82
C GLN A 90 0.78 -3.81 5.65
N ARG A 91 -0.06 -2.79 5.83
CA ARG A 91 -1.04 -2.37 4.82
C ARG A 91 -0.78 -0.96 4.32
N ILE A 92 -1.01 -0.74 3.04
CA ILE A 92 -1.34 0.58 2.51
C ILE A 92 -2.72 0.57 1.88
N ARG A 93 -3.40 1.71 1.91
CA ARG A 93 -4.58 1.97 1.08
C ARG A 93 -4.33 3.20 0.24
N VAL A 94 -4.63 3.11 -1.05
CA VAL A 94 -4.54 4.26 -1.94
C VAL A 94 -5.79 5.12 -1.79
N LEU A 95 -5.62 6.33 -1.26
CA LEU A 95 -6.73 7.26 -1.03
C LEU A 95 -6.98 8.14 -2.25
N ASP A 96 -5.90 8.56 -2.92
CA ASP A 96 -5.99 9.35 -4.14
C ASP A 96 -4.70 9.25 -4.97
N ILE A 97 -4.84 9.46 -6.27
CA ILE A 97 -3.75 9.58 -7.23
C ILE A 97 -3.98 10.89 -7.97
N VAL A 98 -3.22 11.93 -7.59
CA VAL A 98 -3.37 13.24 -8.20
C VAL A 98 -2.72 13.20 -9.58
N GLY A 99 -3.56 13.30 -10.61
CA GLY A 99 -3.13 13.37 -12.01
C GLY A 99 -2.31 14.63 -12.29
N GLY A 100 -1.38 14.52 -13.24
CA GLY A 100 -0.41 15.57 -13.55
C GLY A 100 0.96 15.24 -12.99
N LYS A 101 1.94 15.07 -13.88
CA LYS A 101 3.33 14.90 -13.47
C LYS A 101 3.83 16.22 -12.87
N SER A 102 4.48 16.16 -11.72
CA SER A 102 5.26 17.31 -11.21
C SER A 102 6.34 17.71 -12.21
N ARG A 103 7.04 18.85 -11.99
CA ARG A 103 8.17 19.27 -12.84
C ARG A 103 9.24 18.18 -13.02
N SER A 104 9.35 17.26 -12.05
CA SER A 104 10.28 16.11 -12.10
C SER A 104 9.69 14.84 -12.73
N GLY A 105 8.49 14.88 -13.29
CA GLY A 105 7.86 13.72 -13.91
C GLY A 105 7.10 12.80 -12.94
N ASN A 106 7.17 13.07 -11.63
CA ASN A 106 6.58 12.19 -10.60
C ASN A 106 5.10 12.48 -10.36
N THR A 107 4.33 11.42 -10.14
CA THR A 107 2.93 11.43 -9.72
C THR A 107 2.83 11.49 -8.20
N LYS A 108 1.94 12.35 -7.69
CA LYS A 108 1.63 12.46 -6.26
C LYS A 108 0.55 11.43 -5.90
N VAL A 109 0.85 10.58 -4.92
CA VAL A 109 -0.07 9.56 -4.41
C VAL A 109 -0.32 9.81 -2.94
N ILE A 110 -1.58 9.81 -2.55
CA ILE A 110 -2.02 9.98 -1.17
C ILE A 110 -2.41 8.60 -0.65
N LEU A 111 -1.76 8.19 0.42
CA LEU A 111 -1.89 6.87 1.01
C LEU A 111 -2.35 6.95 2.46
N ARG A 112 -3.06 5.92 2.88
CA ARG A 112 -3.16 5.52 4.28
C ARG A 112 -2.17 4.40 4.53
N LEU A 113 -1.36 4.50 5.57
CA LEU A 113 -0.28 3.58 5.87
C LEU A 113 -0.43 2.99 7.27
N TRP A 114 -0.54 1.67 7.34
CA TRP A 114 -0.42 0.87 8.55
C TRP A 114 0.98 0.28 8.62
N LYS A 115 1.88 1.00 9.28
CA LYS A 115 3.28 0.59 9.41
C LYS A 115 3.47 -0.50 10.46
N LYS A 116 2.71 -0.48 11.55
CA LYS A 116 2.70 -1.59 12.51
C LYS A 116 1.94 -2.75 11.88
N ALA A 117 2.54 -3.94 11.91
CA ALA A 117 1.93 -5.11 11.31
C ALA A 117 0.79 -5.65 12.20
N PHE A 118 -0.21 -6.24 11.58
CA PHE A 118 -1.40 -6.77 12.24
C PHE A 118 -1.86 -8.07 11.56
N PRO A 119 -2.54 -8.96 12.28
CA PRO A 119 -3.05 -10.20 11.71
C PRO A 119 -4.23 -9.93 10.79
N VAL A 120 -4.28 -10.63 9.67
CA VAL A 120 -5.42 -10.70 8.75
C VAL A 120 -5.74 -12.16 8.46
N GLU A 121 -7.01 -12.50 8.50
CA GLU A 121 -7.52 -13.84 8.18
C GLU A 121 -7.23 -14.18 6.72
N ILE A 122 -6.91 -15.45 6.47
CA ILE A 122 -6.74 -15.98 5.11
C ILE A 122 -8.11 -16.44 4.63
N SER A 123 -8.69 -15.73 3.66
CA SER A 123 -9.97 -16.09 3.01
C SER A 123 -9.82 -17.28 2.05
#